data_AF-A0A1A8IET1-F1
#
_entry.id   AF-A0A1A8IET1-F1
#
_cell.length_a   1.000
_cell.length_b   1.000
_cell.length_c   1.000
_cell.angle_alpha   90.00
_cell.angle_beta   90.00
_cell.angle_gamma   90.00
#
_symmetry.space_group_name_H-M   'P 1'
#
loop_
_entity.id
_entity.type
_entity.pdbx_description
1 polymer ?
#
loop_
_entity_poly.entity_id
_entity_poly.type
_entity_poly.pdbx_seq_one_letter_code
_entity_poly.pdbx_strand_id
1 'polypeptide(L)'
;DLAGSERCKEQRNGERMKEANNINTSLLTLGRCIAALRHNQNKLRPPQVVPFRDSKLTRVLQGFFCGRGTSCMVVNINPCASIYDETLQALKFSAIATQLVH
;
A
#
# COMPACT_ATOMS: atom_id res chain seq x y z
N ASP A 1 0.20 2.72 12.64
CA ASP A 1 1.45 2.01 12.33
C ASP A 1 1.11 0.81 11.45
N LEU A 2 1.85 0.58 10.36
CA LEU A 2 1.60 -0.53 9.43
C LEU A 2 2.73 -1.55 9.56
N ALA A 3 2.38 -2.84 9.55
CA ALA A 3 3.38 -3.90 9.51
C ALA A 3 4.14 -3.88 8.17
N GLY A 4 5.38 -4.38 8.18
CA GLY A 4 6.25 -4.42 7.01
C GLY A 4 5.78 -5.40 5.93
N SER A 5 6.16 -5.13 4.67
CA SER A 5 5.79 -5.95 3.50
C SER A 5 6.76 -7.08 3.20
N GLU A 6 7.81 -7.24 4.02
CA GLU A 6 8.87 -8.19 3.76
C GLU A 6 8.33 -9.62 3.68
N ARG A 7 8.85 -10.35 2.69
CA ARG A 7 8.52 -11.76 2.52
C ARG A 7 9.15 -12.57 3.65
N CYS A 8 8.31 -13.14 4.49
CA CYS A 8 8.64 -14.18 5.45
C CYS A 8 9.03 -15.51 4.75
N LYS A 9 10.08 -15.52 3.92
CA LYS A 9 10.56 -16.74 3.23
C LYS A 9 11.03 -17.82 4.20
N GLU A 10 11.26 -17.48 5.47
CA GLU A 10 11.79 -18.39 6.49
C GLU A 10 10.77 -18.84 7.56
N GLN A 11 9.53 -18.34 7.56
CA GLN A 11 8.56 -18.72 8.61
C GLN A 11 7.89 -20.07 8.32
N ARG A 12 8.44 -21.13 8.92
CA ARG A 12 7.89 -22.49 8.89
C ARG A 12 6.67 -22.74 9.80
N ASN A 13 6.19 -21.72 10.53
CA ASN A 13 5.10 -21.87 11.49
C ASN A 13 3.77 -21.34 10.92
N GLY A 14 2.72 -22.17 10.91
CA GLY A 14 1.48 -21.92 10.16
C GLY A 14 0.71 -20.66 10.58
N GLU A 15 0.67 -20.35 11.87
CA GLU A 15 0.01 -19.13 12.40
C GLU A 15 0.71 -17.85 11.93
N ARG A 16 2.05 -17.81 12.07
CA ARG A 16 2.87 -16.68 11.62
C ARG A 16 2.84 -16.50 10.10
N MET A 17 2.74 -17.59 9.35
CA MET A 17 2.57 -17.52 7.89
C MET A 17 1.21 -16.91 7.51
N LYS A 18 0.13 -17.27 8.21
CA LYS A 18 -1.20 -16.67 8.00
C LYS A 18 -1.19 -15.17 8.30
N GLU A 19 -0.54 -14.77 9.40
CA GLU A 19 -0.38 -13.36 9.77
C GLU A 19 0.39 -12.58 8.68
N ALA A 20 1.56 -13.09 8.26
CA ALA A 20 2.36 -12.49 7.19
C ALA A 20 1.56 -12.37 5.87
N ASN A 21 0.77 -13.38 5.51
CA ASN A 21 -0.11 -13.32 4.35
C ASN A 21 -1.19 -12.25 4.48
N ASN A 22 -1.79 -12.08 5.66
CA ASN A 22 -2.80 -11.05 5.90
C ASN A 22 -2.21 -9.64 5.83
N ILE A 23 -0.99 -9.45 6.35
CA ILE A 23 -0.23 -8.20 6.23
C ILE A 23 0.01 -7.86 4.76
N ASN A 24 0.59 -8.80 4.02
CA ASN A 24 0.90 -8.63 2.59
C ASN A 24 -0.36 -8.39 1.74
N THR A 25 -1.46 -9.09 2.04
CA THR A 25 -2.73 -8.90 1.34
C THR A 25 -3.28 -7.48 1.55
N SER A 26 -3.17 -6.96 2.78
CA SER A 26 -3.65 -5.63 3.12
C SER A 26 -2.81 -4.54 2.45
N LEU A 27 -1.49 -4.68 2.43
CA LEU A 27 -0.57 -3.76 1.77
C LEU A 27 -0.71 -3.79 0.24
N LEU A 28 -0.89 -4.99 -0.35
CA LEU A 28 -1.18 -5.14 -1.77
C LEU A 28 -2.48 -4.42 -2.15
N THR A 29 -3.51 -4.57 -1.34
CA THR A 29 -4.81 -3.90 -1.56
C THR A 29 -4.68 -2.38 -1.47
N LEU A 30 -3.86 -1.88 -0.53
CA LEU A 30 -3.55 -0.46 -0.44
C LEU A 30 -2.82 0.05 -1.71
N GLY A 31 -1.86 -0.71 -2.24
CA GLY A 31 -1.20 -0.42 -3.52
C GLY A 31 -2.17 -0.33 -4.69
N ARG A 32 -3.12 -1.26 -4.77
CA ARG A 32 -4.19 -1.23 -5.78
C ARG A 32 -5.08 0.01 -5.64
N CYS A 33 -5.40 0.43 -4.40
CA CYS A 33 -6.17 1.64 -4.16
C CYS A 33 -5.45 2.90 -4.66
N ILE A 34 -4.18 3.08 -4.29
CA ILE A 34 -3.36 4.23 -4.69
C ILE A 34 -3.19 4.29 -6.22
N ALA A 35 -2.95 3.15 -6.87
CA ALA A 35 -2.83 3.09 -8.32
C ALA A 35 -4.14 3.49 -9.04
N ALA A 36 -5.29 3.03 -8.54
CA ALA A 36 -6.60 3.40 -9.07
C ALA A 36 -6.92 4.89 -8.85
N LEU A 37 -6.59 5.44 -7.68
CA LEU A 37 -6.73 6.88 -7.40
C LEU A 37 -5.92 7.73 -8.37
N ARG A 38 -4.65 7.37 -8.59
CA ARG A 38 -3.80 8.05 -9.58
C ARG A 38 -4.39 7.95 -10.98
N HIS A 39 -4.91 6.77 -11.38
CA HIS A 39 -5.56 6.63 -12.68
C HIS A 39 -6.77 7.56 -12.80
N ASN A 40 -7.57 7.70 -11.74
CA ASN A 40 -8.77 8.55 -11.71
C ASN A 40 -8.50 10.06 -11.72
N GLN A 41 -7.25 10.48 -11.47
CA GLN A 41 -6.84 11.87 -11.70
C GLN A 41 -6.76 12.23 -13.18
N ASN A 42 -6.60 11.26 -14.07
CA ASN A 42 -6.63 11.49 -15.50
C ASN A 42 -8.09 11.58 -16.00
N LYS A 43 -8.58 12.81 -16.18
CA LYS A 43 -9.95 13.10 -16.64
C LYS A 43 -10.25 12.64 -18.07
N LEU A 44 -9.23 12.31 -18.87
CA LEU A 44 -9.40 11.81 -20.25
C LEU A 44 -9.73 10.31 -20.30
N ARG A 45 -9.64 9.60 -19.18
CA ARG A 45 -9.90 8.15 -19.10
C ARG A 45 -11.15 7.87 -18.27
N PRO A 46 -11.89 6.79 -18.57
CA PRO A 46 -12.99 6.38 -17.72
C PRO A 46 -12.47 6.06 -16.30
N PRO A 47 -13.17 6.53 -15.26
CA PRO A 47 -12.77 6.28 -13.89
C PRO A 47 -12.89 4.79 -13.56
N GLN A 48 -11.94 4.29 -12.78
CA GLN A 48 -11.92 2.94 -12.22
C GLN A 48 -12.47 2.94 -10.81
N VAL A 49 -13.15 1.85 -10.44
CA VAL A 49 -13.59 1.63 -9.06
C VAL A 49 -12.35 1.41 -8.19
N VAL A 50 -12.20 2.23 -7.14
CA VAL A 50 -11.11 2.09 -6.17
C VAL A 50 -11.48 0.98 -5.17
N PRO A 51 -10.66 -0.08 -5.01
CA PRO A 51 -10.99 -1.27 -4.23
C PRO A 51 -10.86 -1.08 -2.70
N PHE A 52 -11.37 0.03 -2.15
CA PHE A 52 -11.30 0.29 -0.71
C PHE A 52 -11.97 -0.80 0.14
N ARG A 53 -12.97 -1.49 -0.43
CA ARG A 53 -13.75 -2.53 0.25
C ARG A 53 -13.06 -3.89 0.31
N ASP A 54 -11.99 -4.10 -0.46
CA ASP A 54 -11.29 -5.39 -0.55
C ASP A 54 -10.51 -5.73 0.74
N SER A 55 -10.21 -4.73 1.59
CA SER A 55 -9.58 -4.96 2.91
C SER A 55 -10.14 -4.03 3.98
N LYS A 56 -10.11 -4.49 5.25
CA LYS A 56 -10.50 -3.66 6.40
C LYS A 56 -9.62 -2.40 6.50
N LEU A 57 -8.32 -2.55 6.25
CA LEU A 57 -7.35 -1.45 6.29
C LEU A 57 -7.73 -0.35 5.29
N THR A 58 -7.91 -0.70 4.02
CA THR A 58 -8.22 0.28 2.98
C THR A 58 -9.59 0.93 3.18
N ARG A 59 -10.55 0.22 3.79
CA ARG A 59 -11.86 0.79 4.13
C ARG A 59 -11.75 1.89 5.17
N VAL A 60 -10.93 1.71 6.20
CA VAL A 60 -10.65 2.75 7.20
C VAL A 60 -9.90 3.92 6.55
N LEU A 61 -8.92 3.62 5.69
CA LEU A 61 -8.10 4.64 5.05
C LEU A 61 -8.82 5.45 3.96
N GLN A 62 -9.98 4.99 3.46
CA GLN A 62 -10.73 5.66 2.41
C GLN A 62 -10.99 7.15 2.71
N GLY A 63 -11.31 7.49 3.96
CA GLY A 63 -11.57 8.87 4.36
C GLY A 63 -10.35 9.79 4.20
N PHE A 64 -9.14 9.26 4.32
CA PHE A 64 -7.89 10.02 4.18
C PHE A 64 -7.51 10.25 2.71
N PHE A 65 -7.93 9.37 1.81
CA PHE A 65 -7.62 9.45 0.37
C PHE A 65 -8.71 10.12 -0.47
N CYS A 66 -9.97 10.14 0.01
CA CYS A 66 -11.11 10.71 -0.73
C CYS A 66 -11.85 11.80 0.03
N GLY A 67 -11.51 12.05 1.30
CA GLY A 67 -12.14 13.07 2.13
C GLY A 67 -11.45 14.42 2.05
N ARG A 68 -11.86 15.31 2.96
CA ARG A 68 -11.23 16.62 3.19
C ARG A 68 -10.21 16.47 4.32
N GLY A 69 -8.93 16.49 3.98
CA GLY A 69 -7.82 16.36 4.93
C GLY A 69 -6.48 16.27 4.21
N THR A 70 -5.40 16.57 4.93
CA THR A 70 -4.04 16.34 4.45
C THR A 70 -3.56 14.98 4.92
N SER A 71 -2.98 14.20 4.02
CA SER A 71 -2.40 12.90 4.32
C SER A 71 -0.89 12.98 4.25
N CYS A 72 -0.21 12.43 5.25
CA CYS A 72 1.25 12.27 5.26
C CYS A 72 1.59 10.77 5.35
N MET A 73 2.57 10.35 4.55
CA MET A 73 3.10 8.99 4.56
C MET A 73 4.56 9.03 5.00
N VAL A 74 4.87 8.31 6.07
CA VAL A 74 6.25 8.08 6.51
C VAL A 74 6.68 6.71 5.98
N VAL A 75 7.83 6.67 5.31
CA VAL A 75 8.35 5.45 4.68
C VAL A 75 9.67 5.08 5.36
N ASN A 76 9.69 3.93 5.99
CA ASN A 76 10.88 3.40 6.64
C ASN A 76 11.65 2.52 5.65
N ILE A 77 12.96 2.72 5.54
CA ILE A 77 13.83 1.98 4.63
C ILE A 77 14.91 1.22 5.40
N ASN A 78 15.40 0.13 4.81
CA ASN A 78 16.54 -0.61 5.34
C ASN A 78 17.72 -0.51 4.36
N PRO A 79 18.90 0.00 4.76
CA PRO A 79 20.05 0.15 3.88
C PRO A 79 20.74 -1.18 3.53
N CYS A 80 20.33 -2.30 4.14
CA CYS A 80 20.92 -3.60 3.89
C CYS A 80 20.65 -4.08 2.45
N ALA A 81 21.72 -4.50 1.75
CA ALA A 81 21.63 -4.97 0.37
C ALA A 81 20.70 -6.19 0.20
N SER A 82 20.56 -7.04 1.23
CA SER A 82 19.66 -8.20 1.18
C SER A 82 18.18 -7.82 1.15
N ILE A 83 17.83 -6.59 1.51
CA ILE A 83 16.46 -6.04 1.58
C ILE A 83 16.25 -4.98 0.48
N TYR A 84 17.20 -4.86 -0.45
CA TYR A 84 17.16 -3.84 -1.51
C TYR A 84 15.86 -3.86 -2.31
N ASP A 85 15.41 -5.04 -2.75
CA ASP A 85 14.20 -5.16 -3.58
C ASP A 85 12.93 -4.71 -2.84
N GLU A 86 12.80 -5.06 -1.56
CA GLU A 86 11.67 -4.65 -0.71
C GLU A 86 11.71 -3.14 -0.46
N THR A 87 12.90 -2.58 -0.18
CA THR A 87 13.10 -1.13 -0.03
C THR A 87 12.76 -0.38 -1.31
N LEU A 88 13.21 -0.87 -2.47
CA LEU A 88 12.88 -0.30 -3.77
C LEU A 88 11.37 -0.36 -4.03
N GLN A 89 10.70 -1.44 -3.64
CA GLN A 89 9.26 -1.59 -3.78
C GLN A 89 8.49 -0.60 -2.90
N ALA A 90 8.93 -0.40 -1.65
CA ALA A 90 8.37 0.61 -0.75
C ALA A 90 8.54 2.04 -1.30
N LEU A 91 9.71 2.36 -1.86
CA LEU A 91 9.99 3.66 -2.50
C LEU A 91 9.18 3.87 -3.79
N LYS A 92 9.01 2.83 -4.62
CA LYS A 92 8.14 2.92 -5.81
C LYS A 92 6.68 3.19 -5.40
N PHE A 93 6.22 2.51 -4.36
CA PHE A 93 4.88 2.72 -3.81
C PHE A 93 4.70 4.16 -3.30
N SER A 94 5.66 4.69 -2.54
CA SER A 94 5.58 6.06 -2.02
C SER A 94 5.62 7.12 -3.12
N ALA A 95 6.43 6.91 -4.16
CA ALA A 95 6.49 7.82 -5.31
C ALA A 95 5.13 7.94 -6.02
N ILE A 96 4.36 6.86 -6.13
CA ILE A 96 3.00 6.89 -6.68
C ILE A 96 2.06 7.65 -5.72
N ALA A 97 2.18 7.42 -4.41
CA ALA A 97 1.37 8.10 -3.41
C ALA A 97 1.57 9.62 -3.42
N THR A 98 2.79 10.11 -3.65
CA THR A 98 3.10 11.56 -3.76
C THR A 98 2.42 12.22 -4.96
N GLN A 99 2.09 11.45 -6.01
CA GLN A 99 1.38 11.96 -7.18
C GLN A 99 -0.12 12.12 -6.93
N LEU A 100 -0.63 11.67 -5.78
CA LEU A 100 -2.02 11.84 -5.44
C LEU A 100 -2.29 13.30 -5.07
N VAL A 101 -3.17 13.94 -5.84
CA VAL A 101 -3.59 15.32 -5.61
C VAL A 101 -5.07 15.29 -5.28
N HIS A 102 -5.42 15.89 -4.13
CA HIS A 102 -6.81 16.15 -3.75
C HIS A 102 -7.36 17.36 -4.49
#